data_AF-A0A7S2ZTV4-F1
#
_entry.id   AF-A0A7S2ZTV4-F1
#
_cell.length_a   1.000
_cell.length_b   1.000
_cell.length_c   1.000
_cell.angle_alpha   90.00
_cell.angle_beta   90.00
_cell.angle_gamma   90.00
#
_symmetry.space_group_name_H-M   'P 1'
#
loop_
_entity.id
_entity.type
_entity.pdbx_description
1 polymer ?
#
loop_
_entity_poly.entity_id
_entity_poly.type
_entity_poly.pdbx_seq_one_letter_code
_entity_poly.pdbx_strand_id
1 'polypeptide(L)'
;VQLGDQLTIAGLGNSRVRVVSSVRRSGVYSPHTLDGTLVVNGIEASCHTETVKPLVADLLMAIPKILYRMGVNEPLGSMLYKSTPPYVHSFLKKLRISAA
;
A
#
# COMPACT_ATOMS: atom_id res chain seq x y z
N VAL A 1 14.03 9.59 -0.98
CA VAL A 1 14.36 10.01 -2.36
C VAL A 1 15.08 11.34 -2.30
N GLN A 2 16.24 11.43 -2.93
CA GLN A 2 17.11 12.59 -3.01
C GLN A 2 17.49 12.86 -4.48
N LEU A 3 18.09 14.01 -4.74
CA LEU A 3 18.59 14.34 -6.09
C LEU A 3 19.65 13.32 -6.53
N GLY A 4 19.55 12.86 -7.77
CA GLY A 4 20.48 11.88 -8.34
C GLY A 4 20.12 10.41 -8.08
N ASP A 5 19.19 10.13 -7.17
CA ASP A 5 18.63 8.79 -6.95
C ASP A 5 18.03 8.22 -8.26
N GLN A 6 18.07 6.90 -8.41
CA GLN A 6 17.42 6.21 -9.53
C GLN A 6 16.00 5.78 -9.17
N LEU A 7 15.08 6.03 -10.08
CA LEU A 7 13.70 5.56 -10.03
C LEU A 7 13.40 4.71 -11.26
N THR A 8 12.59 3.67 -11.09
CA THR A 8 12.10 2.84 -12.19
C THR A 8 10.91 3.51 -12.88
N ILE A 9 11.03 3.70 -14.18
CA ILE A 9 9.98 4.21 -15.06
C ILE A 9 9.36 3.02 -15.80
N ALA A 10 8.05 2.86 -15.67
CA ALA A 10 7.31 1.77 -16.26
C ALA A 10 7.54 1.72 -17.80
N GLY A 11 8.07 0.59 -18.27
CA GLY A 11 8.34 0.34 -19.69
C GLY A 11 9.56 1.08 -20.28
N LEU A 12 10.25 1.92 -19.52
CA LEU A 12 11.38 2.75 -20.01
C LEU A 12 12.69 2.54 -19.23
N GLY A 13 12.68 1.72 -18.17
CA GLY A 13 13.87 1.44 -17.35
C GLY A 13 14.12 2.52 -16.30
N ASN A 14 15.39 2.76 -15.95
CA ASN A 14 15.73 3.62 -14.82
C ASN A 14 16.01 5.07 -15.25
N SER A 15 15.55 6.04 -14.45
CA SER A 15 15.82 7.47 -14.64
C SER A 15 16.26 8.13 -13.33
N ARG A 16 16.97 9.26 -13.42
CA ARG A 16 17.49 9.98 -12.25
C ARG A 16 16.58 11.12 -11.82
N VAL A 17 16.45 11.29 -10.51
CA VAL A 17 15.72 12.41 -9.90
C VAL A 17 16.47 13.72 -10.13
N ARG A 18 15.81 14.67 -10.82
CA ARG A 18 16.37 16.00 -11.13
C ARG A 18 15.89 17.10 -10.20
N VAL A 19 14.69 16.96 -9.63
CA VAL A 19 14.05 17.95 -8.77
C VAL A 19 13.28 17.21 -7.68
N VAL A 20 13.32 17.73 -6.46
CA VAL A 20 12.51 17.27 -5.33
C VAL A 20 11.79 18.47 -4.74
N SER A 21 10.48 18.36 -4.54
CA SER A 21 9.63 19.41 -3.95
C SER A 21 8.57 18.81 -3.04
N SER A 22 8.06 19.59 -2.09
CA SER A 22 6.98 19.18 -1.19
C SER A 22 5.71 20.01 -1.43
N VAL A 23 4.55 19.36 -1.30
CA VAL A 23 3.23 19.99 -1.42
C VAL A 23 2.32 19.45 -0.32
N ARG A 24 1.50 20.31 0.28
CA ARG A 24 0.46 19.90 1.25
C ARG A 24 -0.90 19.91 0.56
N ARG A 25 -1.55 18.74 0.50
CA ARG A 25 -2.87 18.55 -0.12
C ARG A 25 -3.68 17.50 0.65
N SER A 26 -5.00 17.53 0.52
CA SER A 26 -5.92 16.49 1.03
C SER A 26 -6.35 15.52 -0.08
N GLY A 27 -6.89 14.36 0.30
CA GLY A 27 -7.39 13.34 -0.64
C GLY A 27 -6.33 12.31 -1.03
N VAL A 28 -5.81 11.55 -0.06
CA VAL A 28 -4.83 10.48 -0.30
C VAL A 28 -5.56 9.17 -0.60
N TYR A 29 -5.12 8.47 -1.63
CA TYR A 29 -5.58 7.12 -1.97
C TYR A 29 -4.38 6.19 -2.09
N SER A 30 -4.39 5.08 -1.33
CA SER A 30 -3.30 4.09 -1.28
C SER A 30 -3.89 2.70 -1.48
N PRO A 31 -4.16 2.29 -2.73
CA PRO A 31 -4.65 0.95 -3.01
C PRO A 31 -3.53 -0.08 -2.79
N HIS A 32 -3.90 -1.30 -2.44
CA HIS A 32 -2.97 -2.42 -2.34
C HIS A 32 -3.18 -3.37 -3.51
N THR A 33 -2.11 -3.68 -4.22
CA THR A 33 -2.06 -4.76 -5.21
C THR A 33 -1.52 -6.03 -4.56
N LEU A 34 -1.79 -7.19 -5.16
CA LEU A 34 -1.16 -8.44 -4.72
C LEU A 34 0.36 -8.44 -4.94
N ASP A 35 0.87 -7.69 -5.91
CA ASP A 35 2.30 -7.57 -6.16
C ASP A 35 3.00 -6.81 -5.03
N GLY A 36 2.33 -5.80 -4.46
CA GLY A 36 2.89 -4.90 -3.45
C GLY A 36 3.54 -3.66 -4.07
N THR A 37 3.52 -3.54 -5.40
CA THR A 37 3.90 -2.35 -6.15
C THR A 37 2.72 -1.82 -6.99
N LEU A 38 2.81 -0.55 -7.38
CA LEU A 38 1.86 0.12 -8.26
C LEU A 38 2.58 1.18 -9.09
N VAL A 39 2.08 1.44 -10.30
CA VAL A 39 2.63 2.49 -11.17
C VAL A 39 1.77 3.75 -11.05
N VAL A 40 2.37 4.86 -10.61
CA VAL A 40 1.71 6.17 -10.52
C VAL A 40 2.49 7.18 -11.33
N ASN A 41 1.79 7.83 -12.27
CA ASN A 41 2.39 8.79 -13.19
C ASN A 41 3.63 8.23 -13.94
N GLY A 42 3.60 6.93 -14.26
CA GLY A 42 4.69 6.24 -14.94
C GLY A 42 5.87 5.81 -14.06
N ILE A 43 5.83 6.07 -12.75
CA ILE A 43 6.89 5.68 -11.80
C ILE A 43 6.41 4.47 -11.00
N GLU A 44 7.24 3.44 -10.89
CA GLU A 44 6.99 2.30 -10.01
C GLU A 44 7.18 2.70 -8.54
N ALA A 45 6.16 2.44 -7.73
CA ALA A 45 6.12 2.78 -6.31
C ALA A 45 5.62 1.59 -5.48
N SER A 46 6.04 1.54 -4.22
CA SER A 46 5.52 0.57 -3.25
C SER A 46 4.10 0.92 -2.83
N CYS A 47 3.27 -0.09 -2.55
CA CYS A 47 1.95 0.06 -1.94
C CYS A 47 2.02 0.45 -0.44
N HIS A 48 3.21 0.44 0.18
CA HIS A 48 3.38 0.61 1.61
C HIS A 48 3.66 2.06 2.02
N THR A 49 3.15 2.44 3.19
CA THR A 49 3.44 3.71 3.86
C THR A 49 4.33 3.49 5.08
N GLU A 50 4.99 4.54 5.57
CA GLU A 50 5.85 4.48 6.77
C GLU A 50 5.11 4.18 8.07
N THR A 51 3.77 4.25 8.09
CA THR A 51 2.94 3.98 9.28
C THR A 51 3.08 2.55 9.79
N VAL A 52 3.43 1.59 8.93
CA VAL A 52 3.69 0.20 9.31
C VAL A 52 5.10 -0.17 8.90
N LYS A 53 5.85 -0.82 9.80
CA LYS A 53 7.20 -1.30 9.49
C LYS A 53 7.14 -2.22 8.24
N PRO A 54 8.05 -2.07 7.27
CA PRO A 54 8.00 -2.82 6.01
C PRO A 54 7.85 -4.34 6.22
N LEU A 55 8.62 -4.91 7.15
CA LEU A 55 8.56 -6.35 7.47
C LEU A 55 7.18 -6.81 7.94
N VAL A 56 6.49 -5.99 8.74
CA VAL A 56 5.14 -6.29 9.22
C VAL A 56 4.14 -6.18 8.07
N ALA A 57 4.29 -5.17 7.21
CA ALA A 57 3.44 -5.01 6.04
C ALA A 57 3.59 -6.17 5.06
N ASP A 58 4.82 -6.61 4.79
CA ASP A 58 5.12 -7.75 3.93
C ASP A 58 4.54 -9.06 4.50
N LEU A 59 4.67 -9.27 5.81
CA LEU A 59 4.11 -10.44 6.49
C LEU A 59 2.58 -10.45 6.43
N LEU A 60 1.94 -9.30 6.64
CA LEU A 60 0.50 -9.17 6.47
C LEU A 60 0.07 -9.39 5.01
N MET A 61 0.90 -9.00 4.04
CA MET A 61 0.65 -9.24 2.61
C MET A 61 0.87 -10.69 2.17
N ALA A 62 1.64 -11.48 2.92
CA ALA A 62 1.78 -12.91 2.63
C ALA A 62 0.45 -13.66 2.73
N ILE A 63 -0.43 -13.27 3.66
CA ILE A 63 -1.73 -13.92 3.88
C ILE A 63 -2.62 -13.87 2.63
N PRO A 64 -2.97 -12.69 2.07
CA PRO A 64 -3.78 -12.62 0.86
C PRO A 64 -3.05 -13.18 -0.38
N LYS A 65 -1.71 -13.11 -0.45
CA LYS A 65 -0.94 -13.79 -1.51
C LYS A 65 -1.14 -15.30 -1.50
N ILE A 66 -1.13 -15.92 -0.31
CA ILE A 66 -1.39 -17.37 -0.15
C ILE A 66 -2.85 -17.69 -0.53
N LEU A 67 -3.82 -16.91 -0.06
CA LEU A 67 -5.23 -17.11 -0.39
C LEU A 67 -5.48 -17.01 -1.90
N TYR A 68 -4.90 -16.02 -2.57
CA TYR A 68 -4.96 -15.89 -4.02
C TYR A 68 -4.36 -17.10 -4.75
N ARG A 69 -3.19 -17.59 -4.30
CA ARG A 69 -2.57 -18.81 -4.86
C ARG A 69 -3.43 -20.06 -4.67
N MET A 70 -4.27 -20.11 -3.64
CA MET A 70 -5.24 -21.18 -3.41
C MET A 70 -6.55 -21.01 -4.21
N GLY A 71 -6.62 -20.03 -5.11
CA GLY A 71 -7.79 -19.78 -5.96
C GLY A 71 -8.88 -18.92 -5.30
N VAL A 72 -8.58 -18.28 -4.16
CA VAL A 72 -9.50 -17.32 -3.53
C VAL A 72 -9.33 -15.96 -4.21
N ASN A 73 -10.25 -15.60 -5.09
CA ASN A 73 -10.16 -14.37 -5.87
C ASN A 73 -10.37 -13.10 -5.03
N GLU A 74 -11.15 -13.16 -3.93
CA GLU A 74 -11.53 -11.97 -3.12
C GLU A 74 -11.57 -12.26 -1.61
N PRO A 75 -10.41 -12.55 -0.97
CA PRO A 75 -10.37 -13.01 0.41
C PRO A 75 -10.83 -11.95 1.42
N LEU A 76 -10.46 -10.68 1.23
CA LEU A 76 -10.85 -9.57 2.11
C LEU A 76 -11.91 -8.63 1.52
N GLY A 77 -11.99 -8.54 0.18
CA GLY A 77 -12.92 -7.64 -0.50
C GLY A 77 -14.37 -7.97 -0.13
N SER A 78 -14.76 -9.25 -0.27
CA SER A 78 -16.11 -9.71 0.07
C SER A 78 -16.50 -9.48 1.54
N MET A 79 -15.54 -9.53 2.47
CA MET A 79 -15.73 -9.30 3.92
C MET A 79 -15.79 -7.81 4.29
N LEU A 80 -15.08 -6.94 3.57
CA LEU A 80 -15.06 -5.49 3.83
C LEU A 80 -16.17 -4.74 3.09
N TYR A 81 -16.55 -5.17 1.89
CA TYR A 81 -17.65 -4.55 1.12
C TYR A 81 -19.03 -4.86 1.69
N LYS A 82 -19.21 -6.00 2.39
CA LYS A 82 -20.50 -6.45 2.94
C LYS A 82 -20.79 -5.98 4.38
N SER A 83 -20.14 -4.92 4.85
CA SER A 83 -20.09 -4.42 6.23
C SER A 83 -18.89 -4.98 7.00
N THR A 84 -17.97 -4.09 7.39
CA THR A 84 -16.86 -4.41 8.30
C THR A 84 -17.38 -5.18 9.51
N PRO A 85 -16.92 -6.41 9.77
CA PRO A 85 -17.44 -7.18 10.88
C PRO A 85 -17.25 -6.44 12.22
N PRO A 86 -18.19 -6.55 13.17
CA PRO A 86 -18.22 -5.70 14.37
C PRO A 86 -16.91 -5.74 15.20
N TYR A 87 -16.23 -6.88 15.19
CA TYR A 87 -14.95 -7.09 15.86
C TYR A 87 -13.80 -6.31 15.19
N VAL A 88 -13.76 -6.26 13.85
CA VAL A 88 -12.78 -5.44 13.10
C VAL A 88 -13.03 -3.96 13.34
N HIS A 89 -14.30 -3.53 13.37
CA HIS A 89 -14.66 -2.15 13.67
C HIS A 89 -14.21 -1.73 15.08
N SER A 90 -14.39 -2.59 16.09
CA SER A 90 -13.94 -2.35 17.47
C SER A 90 -12.41 -2.27 17.58
N PHE A 91 -11.70 -3.17 16.90
CA PHE A 91 -10.24 -3.20 16.85
C PHE A 91 -9.66 -1.94 16.18
N LEU A 92 -10.20 -1.54 15.02
CA LEU A 92 -9.78 -0.33 14.30
C LEU A 92 -10.06 0.95 15.12
N LYS A 93 -11.18 1.01 15.85
CA LYS A 93 -11.46 2.13 16.77
C LYS A 93 -10.42 2.23 17.87
N LYS A 94 -10.00 1.10 18.46
CA LYS A 94 -8.93 1.07 19.47
C LYS A 94 -7.59 1.55 18.92
N LEU A 95 -7.22 1.14 17.70
CA LEU A 95 -6.02 1.60 17.01
C LEU A 95 -6.02 3.12 16.76
N ARG A 96 -7.17 3.69 16.39
CA ARG A 96 -7.31 5.14 16.15
C ARG A 96 -7.21 5.99 17.42
N ILE A 97 -7.58 5.43 18.58
CA ILE A 97 -7.48 6.11 19.89
C ILE A 97 -6.04 6.06 20.42
N SER A 98 -5.26 5.05 20.01
CA SER A 98 -3.86 4.91 20.44
C SER A 98 -2.86 5.75 19.64
N ALA A 99 -3.29 6.40 18.55
CA ALA A 99 -2.46 7.23 17.68
C ALA A 99 -2.73 8.75 17.83
N ALA A 100 -3.42 9.14 18.91
CA ALA A 100 -3.68 10.53 19.29
C ALA A 100 -2.83 10.93 20.51
#